data_AF-A0A6J5FIX6-F1
#
_entry.id   AF-A0A6J5FIX6-F1
#
_cell.length_a   1.000
_cell.length_b   1.000
_cell.length_c   1.000
_cell.angle_alpha   90.00
_cell.angle_beta   90.00
_cell.angle_gamma   90.00
#
_symmetry.space_group_name_H-M   'P 1'
#
loop_
_entity.id
_entity.type
_entity.pdbx_description
1 polymer ?
#
loop_
_entity_poly.entity_id
_entity_poly.type
_entity_poly.pdbx_seq_one_letter_code
_entity_poly.pdbx_strand_id
1 'polypeptide(L)' 'MNDTQCDGDFPPLTAGQILDIVVTLREVFGSTLSRAQLTDRLLMFLEDVPGYESGEASSSLIESAWAAYRSRLAGR' A
#
# COMPACT_ATOMS: atom_id res chain seq x y z
N MET A 1 29.42 11.57 -18.65
CA MET A 1 27.96 11.65 -18.56
C MET A 1 27.58 10.46 -17.70
N ASN A 2 27.13 10.70 -16.46
CA ASN A 2 26.75 9.62 -15.56
C ASN A 2 25.33 9.22 -15.94
N ASP A 3 25.22 8.12 -16.66
CA ASP A 3 24.01 7.32 -16.72
C ASP A 3 23.71 6.85 -15.30
N THR A 4 22.91 7.62 -14.57
CA THR A 4 22.23 7.14 -13.38
C THR A 4 21.25 6.09 -13.85
N GLN A 5 21.72 4.86 -14.08
CA GLN A 5 20.90 3.67 -14.01
C GLN A 5 20.40 3.63 -12.56
N CYS A 6 19.30 4.33 -12.29
CA CYS A 6 18.36 3.90 -11.27
C CYS A 6 17.81 2.57 -11.78
N ASP A 7 18.57 1.52 -11.52
CA ASP A 7 18.10 0.15 -11.54
C ASP A 7 16.82 0.16 -10.71
N GLY A 8 15.67 0.07 -11.37
CA GLY A 8 14.34 0.12 -10.78
C GLY A 8 14.02 -1.13 -9.97
N ASP A 9 15.02 -1.70 -9.30
CA ASP A 9 14.90 -2.86 -8.41
C ASP A 9 14.53 -2.37 -7.01
N PHE A 10 13.48 -1.55 -6.92
CA PHE A 10 12.77 -1.46 -5.66
C PHE A 10 11.93 -2.73 -5.56
N PRO A 11 12.18 -3.59 -4.55
CA PRO A 11 11.47 -4.84 -4.45
C PRO A 11 9.97 -4.54 -4.39
N PRO A 12 9.13 -5.25 -5.16
CA PRO A 12 7.70 -5.08 -5.08
C PRO A 12 7.30 -5.24 -3.62
N LEU A 13 6.51 -4.29 -3.12
CA LEU A 13 6.11 -4.26 -1.72
C LEU A 13 5.63 -5.62 -1.27
N THR A 14 6.33 -6.15 -0.28
CA THR A 14 6.04 -7.48 0.23
C THR A 14 4.68 -7.46 0.92
N ALA A 15 3.99 -8.61 0.92
CA ALA A 15 2.70 -8.75 1.62
C ALA A 15 2.77 -8.29 3.08
N GLY A 16 3.93 -8.46 3.75
CA GLY A 16 4.16 -7.97 5.10
C GLY A 16 4.15 -6.45 5.22
N GLN A 17 4.79 -5.74 4.28
CA GLN A 17 4.79 -4.27 4.27
C GLN A 17 3.39 -3.71 3.99
N ILE A 18 2.64 -4.34 3.06
CA ILE A 18 1.25 -3.95 2.78
C ILE A 18 0.39 -4.12 4.03
N LEU A 19 0.57 -5.21 4.77
CA LEU A 19 -0.13 -5.43 6.04
C LEU A 19 0.24 -4.37 7.08
N ASP A 20 1.51 -4.00 7.21
CA ASP A 20 1.98 -2.99 8.15
C ASP A 20 1.40 -1.60 7.86
N ILE A 21 1.34 -1.22 6.58
CA ILE A 21 0.69 0.02 6.13
C ILE A 21 -0.80 -0.02 6.48
N VAL A 22 -1.50 -1.12 6.20
CA VAL A 22 -2.93 -1.27 6.52
C VAL A 22 -3.20 -1.20 8.02
N VAL A 23 -2.32 -1.79 8.84
CA VAL A 23 -2.39 -1.70 10.31
C VAL A 23 -2.22 -0.25 10.74
N THR A 24 -1.19 0.43 10.25
CA THR A 24 -0.91 1.84 10.54
C THR A 24 -2.09 2.73 10.16
N LEU A 25 -2.65 2.58 8.94
CA LEU A 25 -3.82 3.32 8.49
C LEU A 25 -5.04 3.07 9.39
N ARG A 26 -5.23 1.83 9.85
CA ARG A 26 -6.33 1.48 10.76
C ARG A 26 -6.13 2.05 12.17
N GLU A 27 -4.90 2.11 12.67
CA GLU A 27 -4.60 2.70 13.97
C GLU A 27 -4.72 4.23 13.95
N VAL A 28 -4.28 4.88 12.88
CA VAL A 28 -4.31 6.34 12.73
C VAL A 28 -5.72 6.85 12.40
N PHE A 29 -6.45 6.18 11.49
CA PHE A 29 -7.75 6.66 10.99
C PHE A 29 -8.95 5.86 11.52
N GLY A 30 -8.71 4.78 12.27
CA GLY A 30 -9.76 3.90 12.79
C GLY A 30 -10.26 2.87 11.79
N SER A 31 -11.09 1.94 12.27
CA SER A 31 -11.65 0.84 11.47
C SER A 31 -12.86 1.24 10.60
N THR A 32 -13.06 2.52 10.35
CA THR A 32 -14.21 3.07 9.60
C THR A 32 -13.85 3.59 8.21
N LEU A 33 -12.61 3.39 7.74
CA LEU A 33 -12.22 3.75 6.38
C LEU A 33 -13.04 3.01 5.33
N SER A 34 -13.57 3.78 4.39
CA SER A 34 -14.13 3.25 3.15
C SER A 34 -13.01 2.73 2.24
N ARG A 35 -13.31 1.77 1.35
CA ARG A 35 -12.35 1.25 0.36
C ARG A 35 -11.65 2.37 -0.42
N ALA A 36 -12.41 3.37 -0.87
CA ALA A 36 -11.86 4.53 -1.57
C ALA A 36 -10.87 5.34 -0.71
N GLN A 37 -11.16 5.56 0.57
CA GLN A 37 -10.26 6.29 1.48
C GLN A 37 -9.01 5.48 1.81
N LEU A 38 -9.12 4.16 1.89
CA LEU A 38 -7.97 3.29 2.07
C LEU A 38 -7.08 3.30 0.82
N THR A 39 -7.67 3.19 -0.38
CA THR A 39 -6.94 3.28 -1.65
C THR A 39 -6.23 4.62 -1.82
N ASP A 40 -6.92 5.73 -1.58
CA ASP A 40 -6.38 7.08 -1.70
C ASP A 40 -5.15 7.27 -0.79
N ARG A 41 -5.28 6.89 0.48
CA ARG A 41 -4.16 6.99 1.44
C ARG A 41 -3.03 6.02 1.14
N LEU A 42 -3.35 4.81 0.70
CA LEU A 42 -2.35 3.83 0.30
C LEU A 42 -1.54 4.36 -0.89
N LEU A 43 -2.20 4.88 -1.92
CA LEU A 43 -1.53 5.51 -3.05
C LEU A 43 -0.66 6.70 -2.62
N MET A 44 -1.17 7.58 -1.75
CA MET A 44 -0.38 8.70 -1.22
C MET A 44 0.89 8.23 -0.49
N PHE A 45 0.82 7.14 0.27
CA PHE A 45 2.00 6.53 0.91
C PHE A 45 2.96 5.93 -0.11
N LEU A 46 2.44 5.31 -1.15
CA LEU A 46 3.23 4.67 -2.19
C LEU A 46 3.93 5.69 -3.09
N GLU A 47 3.31 6.85 -3.34
CA GLU A 47 3.93 7.97 -4.06
C GLU A 47 5.15 8.55 -3.32
N ASP A 48 5.18 8.46 -1.98
CA ASP A 48 6.32 8.88 -1.16
C ASP A 48 7.44 7.81 -1.13
N VAL A 49 7.13 6.56 -1.52
CA VAL A 49 8.15 5.50 -1.59
C VAL A 49 9.00 5.71 -2.85
N PRO A 50 10.30 6.03 -2.71
CA PRO A 50 11.17 6.19 -3.86
C PRO A 50 11.21 4.88 -4.66
N GLY A 51 10.92 4.97 -5.96
CA GLY A 51 10.93 3.83 -6.88
C GLY A 51 9.64 3.01 -6.95
N TYR A 52 8.56 3.45 -6.32
CA TYR A 52 7.23 2.93 -6.63
C TYR A 52 6.65 3.62 -7.88
N GLU A 53 6.54 2.88 -8.97
CA GLU A 53 5.82 3.32 -10.17
C GLU A 53 4.35 2.86 -10.05
N SER A 54 3.43 3.83 -10.00
CA SER A 54 1.99 3.55 -9.96
C SER A 54 1.53 2.92 -11.28
N GLY A 55 1.63 1.60 -11.37
CA GLY A 55 1.27 0.78 -12.53
C GLY A 55 0.25 -0.33 -12.19
N GLU A 56 0.16 -1.35 -13.04
CA GLU A 56 -0.75 -2.50 -12.88
C GLU A 56 -0.57 -3.26 -11.55
N ALA A 57 0.63 -3.19 -10.96
CA ALA A 57 0.95 -3.71 -9.63
C ALA A 57 0.09 -3.10 -8.50
N SER A 58 -0.39 -1.87 -8.68
CA SER A 58 -1.21 -1.14 -7.70
C SER A 58 -2.55 -1.82 -7.45
N SER A 59 -3.17 -2.40 -8.49
CA SER A 59 -4.50 -3.02 -8.39
C SER A 59 -4.50 -4.23 -7.47
N SER A 60 -3.54 -5.14 -7.66
CA SER A 60 -3.38 -6.34 -6.83
C SER A 60 -2.98 -6.00 -5.39
N LEU A 61 -2.20 -4.93 -5.22
CA LEU A 61 -1.79 -4.41 -3.92
C LEU A 61 -2.99 -3.83 -3.15
N ILE A 62 -3.82 -3.02 -3.81
CA ILE A 62 -5.04 -2.45 -3.25
C ILE A 62 -6.01 -3.56 -2.82
N GLU A 63 -6.20 -4.60 -3.63
CA GLU A 63 -7.06 -5.74 -3.26
C GLU A 63 -6.54 -6.50 -2.05
N SER A 64 -5.23 -6.74 -1.99
CA SER A 64 -4.60 -7.41 -0.85
C SER A 64 -4.72 -6.57 0.43
N ALA A 65 -4.49 -5.26 0.33
CA ALA A 65 -4.64 -4.32 1.42
C ALA A 65 -6.09 -4.26 1.93
N TRP A 66 -7.06 -4.24 1.01
CA TRP A 66 -8.48 -4.22 1.35
C TRP A 66 -8.95 -5.54 2.00
N ALA A 67 -8.49 -6.68 1.49
CA ALA A 67 -8.78 -7.98 2.08
C ALA A 67 -8.25 -8.10 3.51
N ALA A 68 -7.01 -7.64 3.74
CA ALA A 68 -6.40 -7.59 5.06
C ALA A 68 -7.17 -6.68 6.03
N TYR A 69 -7.54 -5.48 5.56
CA TYR A 69 -8.30 -4.52 6.35
C TYR A 69 -9.67 -5.09 6.79
N ARG A 70 -10.39 -5.77 5.88
CA ARG A 70 -11.67 -6.41 6.18
C ARG A 70 -11.56 -7.64 7.08
N SER A 71 -10.53 -8.47 6.89
CA SER A 71 -10.27 -9.62 7.77
C SER A 71 -10.13 -9.17 9.23
N ARG A 72 -9.47 -8.02 9.46
CA ARG A 72 -9.31 -7.42 10.79
C ARG A 72 -10.59 -6.80 11.36
N LEU A 73 -11.56 -6.43 10.51
CA LEU A 73 -12.88 -5.95 10.90
C LEU A 73 -13.82 -7.09 11.32
N ALA A 74 -13.69 -8.27 10.70
CA ALA A 74 -14.52 -9.44 10.96
C ALA A 74 -14.15 -10.21 12.24
N GLY A 75 -12.99 -9.93 12.84
CA GLY A 75 -12.52 -10.56 14.07
C GLY A 75 -13.00 -9.88 15.37
N ARG A 76 -14.18 -9.24 15.37
CA ARG A 76 -14.75 -8.59 16.56
C ARG A 76 -16.05 -9.24 16.98
#